data_AF-A0A9D4QHN6-F1
#
_entry.id   AF-A0A9D4QHN6-F1
#
_cell.length_a   1.000
_cell.length_b   1.000
_cell.length_c   1.000
_cell.angle_alpha   90.00
_cell.angle_beta   90.00
_cell.angle_gamma   90.00
#
_symmetry.space_group_name_H-M   'P 1'
#
loop_
_entity.id
_entity.type
_entity.pdbx_description
1 polymer ?
#
loop_
_entity_poly.entity_id
_entity_poly.type
_entity_poly.pdbx_seq_one_letter_code
_entity_poly.pdbx_strand_id
1 'polypeptide(L)'
;MPACWRAHLRNCLEKLKEMVPLGPEANRHTTLGLLNKAKVFIKTLEEKDRKSQMVKEQLMREQRFLKRRLHHLDGVSSPPSHKRRSVSECSSGSSSSRSSTSETDEVDIMGYNSNQSDTDDHSSIQSMTSDGGMAISTKRLCLVEEHTV
;
A
#
# COMPACT_ATOMS: atom_id res chain seq x y z
N MET A 1 -8.84 15.41 -54.05
CA MET A 1 -9.63 15.64 -52.82
C MET A 1 -8.73 15.61 -51.56
N PRO A 2 -8.02 16.71 -51.23
CA PRO A 2 -7.18 16.81 -50.03
C PRO A 2 -7.91 17.25 -48.73
N ALA A 3 -9.25 17.42 -48.76
CA ALA A 3 -10.02 17.90 -47.61
C ALA A 3 -10.12 16.89 -46.45
N CYS A 4 -10.03 15.59 -46.72
CA CYS A 4 -10.23 14.54 -45.70
C CYS A 4 -9.08 14.45 -44.68
N TRP A 5 -7.82 14.60 -45.12
CA TRP A 5 -6.65 14.55 -44.23
C TRP A 5 -6.66 15.67 -43.19
N ARG A 6 -6.99 16.90 -43.62
CA ARG A 6 -7.07 18.06 -42.72
C ARG A 6 -8.15 17.90 -41.66
N ALA A 7 -9.31 17.33 -42.03
CA ALA A 7 -10.38 17.04 -41.09
C ALA A 7 -9.98 15.95 -40.08
N HIS A 8 -9.34 14.88 -40.55
CA HIS A 8 -8.85 13.80 -39.69
C HIS A 8 -7.84 14.29 -38.65
N LEU A 9 -6.83 15.05 -39.09
CA LEU A 9 -5.82 15.60 -38.18
C LEU A 9 -6.44 16.51 -37.10
N ARG A 10 -7.39 17.38 -37.48
CA ARG A 10 -8.10 18.24 -36.52
C ARG A 10 -8.83 17.42 -35.47
N ASN A 11 -9.52 16.36 -35.87
CA ASN A 11 -10.20 15.46 -34.96
C ASN A 11 -9.23 14.76 -33.99
N CYS A 12 -8.06 14.33 -34.46
CA CYS A 12 -7.04 13.74 -33.59
C CYS A 12 -6.50 14.73 -32.55
N LEU A 13 -6.31 15.99 -32.93
CA LEU A 13 -5.84 17.04 -32.01
C LEU A 13 -6.92 17.42 -30.96
N GLU A 14 -8.18 17.48 -31.36
CA GLU A 14 -9.29 17.74 -30.41
C GLU A 14 -9.40 16.64 -29.35
N LYS A 15 -9.34 15.36 -29.77
CA LYS A 15 -9.30 14.23 -28.82
C LYS A 15 -8.10 14.30 -27.86
N LEU A 16 -6.93 14.68 -28.36
CA LEU A 16 -5.75 14.84 -27.51
C LEU A 16 -5.95 15.94 -26.46
N LYS A 17 -6.58 17.05 -26.85
CA LYS A 17 -6.87 18.19 -25.99
C LYS A 17 -7.87 17.86 -24.87
N GLU A 18 -8.80 16.92 -25.09
CA GLU A 18 -9.71 16.42 -24.04
C GLU A 18 -8.97 15.62 -22.95
N MET A 19 -7.90 14.90 -23.30
CA MET A 19 -7.16 14.05 -22.35
C MET A 19 -6.08 14.80 -21.57
N VAL A 20 -5.48 15.83 -22.18
CA VAL A 20 -4.37 16.57 -21.56
C VAL A 20 -4.92 17.71 -20.70
N PRO A 21 -4.45 17.90 -19.45
CA PRO A 21 -4.86 19.03 -18.63
C PRO A 21 -4.22 20.32 -19.17
N LEU A 22 -4.90 20.98 -20.10
CA LEU A 22 -4.42 22.21 -20.76
C LEU A 22 -4.76 23.50 -19.99
N GLY A 23 -5.60 23.41 -18.96
CA GLY A 23 -6.07 24.57 -18.21
C GLY A 23 -7.01 25.47 -19.03
N PRO A 24 -7.25 26.72 -18.59
CA PRO A 24 -8.20 27.64 -19.23
C PRO A 24 -7.81 28.06 -20.66
N GLU A 25 -6.58 27.81 -21.08
CA GLU A 25 -6.07 28.15 -22.42
C GLU A 25 -6.18 27.00 -23.44
N ALA A 26 -7.04 26.01 -23.19
CA ALA A 26 -7.23 24.85 -24.07
C ALA A 26 -7.57 25.22 -25.53
N ASN A 27 -8.16 26.40 -25.78
CA ASN A 27 -8.53 26.85 -27.12
C ASN A 27 -7.47 27.70 -27.86
N ARG A 28 -6.41 28.18 -27.17
CA ARG A 28 -5.34 29.02 -27.76
C ARG A 28 -4.06 28.26 -28.05
N HIS A 29 -4.02 26.98 -27.70
CA HIS A 29 -2.77 26.23 -27.69
C HIS A 29 -2.30 25.88 -29.10
N THR A 30 -1.01 26.05 -29.38
CA THR A 30 -0.41 25.64 -30.67
C THR A 30 -0.26 24.12 -30.73
N THR A 31 -0.20 23.54 -31.93
CA THR A 31 -0.01 22.09 -32.11
C THR A 31 1.25 21.59 -31.38
N LEU A 32 2.37 22.32 -31.50
CA LEU A 32 3.61 21.96 -30.82
C LEU A 32 3.48 22.05 -29.29
N GLY A 33 2.83 23.10 -28.79
CA GLY A 33 2.57 23.26 -27.36
C GLY A 33 1.75 22.09 -26.81
N LEU A 34 0.77 21.60 -27.58
CA LEU A 34 -0.10 20.49 -27.17
C LEU A 34 0.70 19.20 -27.04
N LEU A 35 1.52 18.90 -28.04
CA LEU A 35 2.38 17.73 -28.05
C LEU A 35 3.40 17.75 -26.90
N ASN A 36 3.99 18.91 -26.62
CA ASN A 36 4.92 19.06 -25.50
C ASN A 36 4.23 18.84 -24.15
N LYS A 37 3.04 19.42 -23.94
CA LYS A 37 2.26 19.20 -22.70
C LYS A 37 1.80 17.75 -22.57
N ALA A 38 1.37 17.11 -23.65
CA ALA A 38 1.00 15.69 -23.65
C ALA A 38 2.18 14.81 -23.22
N LYS A 39 3.37 15.06 -23.79
CA LYS A 39 4.60 14.34 -23.43
C LYS A 39 4.95 14.49 -21.95
N VAL A 40 4.82 15.70 -21.40
CA VAL A 40 5.05 15.94 -19.97
C VAL A 40 3.98 15.25 -19.12
N PHE A 41 2.71 15.30 -19.55
CA PHE A 41 1.60 14.70 -18.82
C PHE A 41 1.75 13.17 -18.69
N ILE A 42 2.19 12.49 -19.76
CA ILE A 42 2.51 11.05 -19.71
C ILE A 42 3.54 10.78 -18.61
N LYS A 43 4.65 11.53 -18.59
CA LYS A 43 5.69 11.36 -17.55
C LYS A 43 5.16 11.61 -16.14
N THR A 44 4.29 12.61 -15.96
CA THR A 44 3.66 12.88 -14.67
C THR A 44 2.74 11.74 -14.23
N LEU A 45 1.99 11.15 -15.16
CA LEU A 45 1.13 10.00 -14.88
C LEU A 45 1.95 8.77 -14.49
N GLU A 46 3.03 8.46 -15.22
CA GLU A 46 3.96 7.37 -14.92
C GLU A 46 4.57 7.53 -13.52
N GLU A 47 5.02 8.74 -13.19
CA GLU A 47 5.59 9.06 -11.88
C GLU A 47 4.56 8.94 -10.75
N LYS A 48 3.31 9.39 -10.99
CA LYS A 48 2.21 9.26 -10.03
C LYS A 48 1.87 7.79 -9.79
N ASP A 49 1.84 6.99 -10.85
CA ASP A 49 1.56 5.55 -10.76
C ASP A 49 2.65 4.82 -9.96
N ARG A 50 3.92 5.10 -10.27
CA ARG A 50 5.08 4.58 -9.52
C ARG A 50 4.98 4.89 -8.03
N LYS A 51 4.69 6.15 -7.66
CA LYS A 51 4.49 6.55 -6.25
C LYS A 51 3.31 5.85 -5.60
N SER A 52 2.18 5.78 -6.30
CA SER A 52 0.98 5.09 -5.81
C SER A 52 1.25 3.61 -5.53
N GLN A 53 2.00 2.95 -6.42
CA GLN A 53 2.41 1.56 -6.26
C GLN A 53 3.32 1.37 -5.04
N MET A 54 4.30 2.26 -4.82
CA MET A 54 5.14 2.23 -3.62
C MET A 54 4.32 2.35 -2.32
N VAL A 55 3.39 3.31 -2.26
CA VAL A 55 2.53 3.52 -1.09
C VAL A 55 1.64 2.30 -0.84
N LYS A 56 1.06 1.73 -1.90
CA LYS A 56 0.28 0.49 -1.82
C LYS A 56 1.10 -0.65 -1.23
N GLU A 57 2.35 -0.84 -1.67
CA GLU A 57 3.21 -1.87 -1.14
C GLU A 57 3.57 -1.66 0.33
N GLN A 58 3.85 -0.42 0.73
CA GLN A 58 4.09 -0.06 2.13
C GLN A 58 2.88 -0.43 2.99
N LEU A 59 1.68 0.02 2.62
CA LEU A 59 0.45 -0.28 3.35
C LEU A 59 0.19 -1.79 3.40
N MET A 60 0.49 -2.52 2.33
CA MET A 60 0.39 -3.99 2.33
C MET A 60 1.39 -4.65 3.29
N ARG A 61 2.61 -4.13 3.44
CA ARG A 61 3.57 -4.60 4.45
C ARG A 61 3.04 -4.34 5.86
N GLU A 62 2.53 -3.15 6.12
CA GLU A 62 1.95 -2.76 7.41
C GLU A 62 0.73 -3.61 7.75
N GLN A 63 -0.18 -3.82 6.80
CA GLN A 63 -1.34 -4.70 6.98
C GLN A 63 -0.91 -6.12 7.36
N ARG A 64 0.12 -6.68 6.69
CA ARG A 64 0.67 -8.00 7.04
C ARG A 64 1.28 -8.01 8.44
N PHE A 65 2.02 -6.98 8.81
CA PHE A 65 2.59 -6.83 10.14
C PHE A 65 1.50 -6.79 11.23
N LEU A 66 0.49 -5.94 11.06
CA LEU A 66 -0.61 -5.80 12.00
C LEU A 66 -1.44 -7.08 12.12
N LYS A 67 -1.73 -7.76 11.00
CA LYS A 67 -2.40 -9.07 11.02
C LYS A 67 -1.63 -10.11 11.83
N ARG A 68 -0.30 -10.18 11.65
CA ARG A 68 0.53 -11.08 12.47
C ARG A 68 0.46 -10.70 13.94
N ARG A 69 0.59 -9.41 14.29
CA ARG A 69 0.52 -8.95 15.68
C ARG A 69 -0.84 -9.27 16.33
N LEU A 70 -1.93 -9.11 15.58
CA LEU A 70 -3.27 -9.48 16.04
C LEU A 70 -3.37 -10.98 16.31
N HIS A 71 -2.86 -11.83 15.41
CA HIS A 71 -2.84 -13.28 15.64
C HIS A 71 -2.05 -13.70 16.89
N HIS A 72 -0.93 -13.03 17.18
CA HIS A 72 -0.18 -13.29 18.42
C HIS A 72 -0.98 -12.88 19.66
N LEU A 73 -1.68 -11.74 19.64
CA LEU A 73 -2.51 -11.30 20.76
C LEU A 73 -3.76 -12.16 20.93
N ASP A 74 -4.40 -12.58 19.84
CA ASP A 74 -5.57 -13.48 19.85
C ASP A 74 -5.19 -14.89 20.35
N GLY A 75 -4.03 -15.41 19.90
CA GLY A 75 -3.48 -16.68 20.38
C GLY A 75 -2.98 -16.65 21.83
N VAL A 76 -2.70 -15.47 22.38
CA VAL A 76 -2.34 -15.28 23.80
C VAL A 76 -3.56 -14.97 24.68
N SER A 77 -4.62 -14.38 24.10
CA SER A 77 -5.85 -14.01 24.81
C SER A 77 -6.92 -15.12 24.79
N SER A 78 -6.76 -16.15 23.96
CA SER A 78 -7.70 -17.27 23.86
C SER A 78 -7.11 -18.51 24.56
N PRO A 79 -7.58 -18.92 25.75
CA PRO A 79 -7.36 -20.30 26.18
C PRO A 79 -8.00 -21.23 25.13
N PRO A 80 -7.53 -22.48 24.95
CA PRO A 80 -8.09 -23.40 23.98
C PRO A 80 -9.47 -23.92 24.45
N SER A 81 -10.46 -23.04 24.53
CA SER A 81 -11.86 -23.37 24.68
C SER A 81 -12.52 -23.21 23.32
N HIS A 82 -13.31 -24.22 22.93
CA HIS A 82 -14.15 -24.25 21.72
C HIS A 82 -13.55 -24.87 20.46
N LYS A 83 -13.00 -26.09 20.58
CA LYS A 83 -13.52 -27.18 19.73
C LYS A 83 -14.07 -28.27 20.63
N ARG A 84 -15.40 -28.27 20.70
CA ARG A 84 -16.23 -29.27 21.37
C ARG A 84 -15.76 -30.66 20.93
N ARG A 85 -15.26 -31.45 21.87
CA ARG A 85 -15.25 -32.91 21.78
C ARG A 85 -16.72 -33.34 21.66
N SER A 86 -17.21 -33.58 20.44
CA SER A 86 -18.36 -34.46 20.27
C SER A 86 -17.86 -35.87 20.53
N VAL A 87 -18.02 -36.34 21.77
CA VAL A 87 -18.08 -37.77 22.04
C VAL A 87 -19.43 -38.24 21.51
N SER A 88 -19.46 -38.79 20.29
CA SER A 88 -20.61 -39.57 19.84
C SER A 88 -20.43 -40.99 20.33
N GLU A 89 -21.36 -41.41 21.15
CA GLU A 89 -21.44 -42.72 21.79
C GLU A 89 -21.58 -43.85 20.76
N CYS A 90 -20.96 -44.97 21.14
CA CYS A 90 -21.07 -46.34 20.67
C CYS A 90 -22.07 -46.68 19.55
N SER A 91 -21.59 -47.35 18.51
CA SER A 91 -22.26 -48.55 17.99
C SER A 91 -21.22 -49.54 17.46
N SER A 92 -21.37 -50.76 17.95
CA SER A 92 -20.46 -51.90 17.89
C SER A 92 -20.17 -52.40 16.47
N GLY A 93 -18.91 -52.74 16.20
CA GLY A 93 -18.49 -53.44 15.00
C GLY A 93 -17.17 -54.17 15.23
N SER A 94 -17.26 -55.46 15.52
CA SER A 94 -16.16 -56.33 15.94
C SER A 94 -15.12 -56.61 14.84
N SER A 95 -13.90 -56.92 15.33
CA SER A 95 -12.92 -57.90 14.83
C SER A 95 -11.67 -57.43 14.07
N SER A 96 -10.55 -57.56 14.80
CA SER A 96 -9.25 -58.13 14.42
C SER A 96 -8.45 -57.55 13.26
N SER A 97 -7.27 -56.97 13.58
CA SER A 97 -5.97 -57.58 13.24
C SER A 97 -4.76 -56.82 13.82
N ARG A 98 -4.03 -57.50 14.71
CA ARG A 98 -2.58 -57.79 14.66
C ARG A 98 -1.54 -56.66 14.74
N SER A 99 -0.73 -56.77 15.80
CA SER A 99 0.72 -56.44 15.93
C SER A 99 1.09 -54.96 15.85
N SER A 100 2.10 -54.42 16.53
CA SER A 100 3.23 -55.00 17.24
C SER A 100 3.70 -53.99 18.29
N THR A 101 4.22 -54.50 19.40
CA THR A 101 4.94 -53.79 20.44
C THR A 101 6.13 -53.02 19.85
N SER A 102 6.25 -51.72 20.16
CA SER A 102 7.54 -51.03 20.14
C SER A 102 7.48 -49.89 21.13
N GLU A 103 7.96 -50.18 22.34
CA GLU A 103 8.26 -49.23 23.38
C GLU A 103 9.65 -48.65 23.07
N THR A 104 9.72 -47.36 22.75
CA THR A 104 10.97 -46.58 22.73
C THR A 104 10.68 -45.19 23.27
N ASP A 105 10.74 -45.10 24.59
CA ASP A 105 11.51 -44.15 25.40
C ASP A 105 12.22 -42.98 24.65
N GLU A 106 12.01 -41.77 25.19
CA GLU A 106 12.84 -40.55 25.18
C GLU A 106 13.42 -39.98 23.85
N VAL A 107 13.02 -38.76 23.47
CA VAL A 107 13.79 -37.51 23.67
C VAL A 107 13.07 -36.31 23.02
N ASP A 108 12.86 -35.25 23.80
CA ASP A 108 12.31 -33.97 23.34
C ASP A 108 13.40 -33.20 22.57
N ILE A 109 13.48 -33.35 21.25
CA ILE A 109 14.41 -32.56 20.43
C ILE A 109 13.77 -31.19 20.19
N MET A 110 14.07 -30.27 21.10
CA MET A 110 14.01 -28.84 20.85
C MET A 110 14.87 -28.52 19.61
N GLY A 111 14.22 -28.54 18.45
CA GLY A 111 14.78 -28.19 17.16
C GLY A 111 15.06 -26.70 17.11
N TYR A 112 16.23 -26.33 17.62
CA TYR A 112 16.96 -25.11 17.31
C TYR A 112 17.13 -24.99 15.78
N ASN A 113 16.15 -24.42 15.06
CA ASN A 113 16.37 -23.97 13.69
C ASN A 113 16.87 -22.51 13.73
N SER A 114 18.06 -22.34 14.32
CA SER A 114 18.90 -21.16 14.10
C SER A 114 19.56 -21.28 12.74
N ASN A 115 18.86 -20.82 11.70
CA ASN A 115 19.48 -20.45 10.44
C ASN A 115 19.33 -18.93 10.28
N GLN A 116 20.31 -18.27 10.89
CA GLN A 116 20.79 -16.94 10.61
C GLN A 116 20.93 -16.73 9.10
N SER A 117 20.32 -15.67 8.56
CA SER A 117 20.89 -14.74 7.57
C SER A 117 19.75 -13.91 6.99
N ASP A 118 19.57 -12.69 7.48
CA ASP A 118 19.15 -11.62 6.57
C ASP A 118 19.89 -10.34 6.94
N THR A 119 20.39 -9.72 5.89
CA THR A 119 21.44 -8.72 5.87
C THR A 119 20.96 -7.39 6.44
N ASP A 120 21.73 -6.83 7.37
CA ASP A 120 21.55 -5.46 7.86
C ASP A 120 22.26 -4.50 6.91
N ASP A 121 21.54 -4.01 5.90
CA ASP A 121 21.98 -2.83 5.15
C ASP A 121 21.59 -1.58 5.94
N HIS A 122 22.52 -1.16 6.81
CA HIS A 122 22.48 0.14 7.45
C HIS A 122 22.60 1.25 6.41
N SER A 123 21.47 1.66 5.83
CA SER A 123 21.35 2.94 5.14
C SER A 123 21.46 4.05 6.17
N SER A 124 22.69 4.42 6.52
CA SER A 124 23.00 5.56 7.38
C SER A 124 22.58 6.85 6.67
N ILE A 125 21.34 7.26 6.90
CA ILE A 125 20.89 8.60 6.58
C ILE A 125 21.57 9.54 7.58
N GLN A 126 22.67 10.16 7.15
CA GLN A 126 23.22 11.34 7.82
C GLN A 126 22.11 12.38 7.88
N SER A 127 21.46 12.47 9.04
CA SER A 127 20.47 13.50 9.33
C SER A 127 21.23 14.80 9.50
N MET A 128 21.31 15.58 8.43
CA MET A 128 21.58 17.01 8.50
C MET A 128 20.37 17.62 9.18
N THR A 129 20.40 17.74 10.51
CA THR A 129 19.45 18.57 11.25
C THR A 129 19.74 20.01 10.86
N SER A 130 19.10 20.46 9.79
CA SER A 130 19.00 21.88 9.48
C SER A 130 18.14 22.51 10.56
N ASP A 131 18.76 23.32 11.41
CA ASP A 131 18.08 24.31 12.24
C ASP A 131 17.42 25.33 11.30
N GLY A 132 16.15 25.09 11.01
CA GLY A 132 15.26 26.04 10.38
C GLY A 132 14.14 26.37 11.35
N GLY A 133 14.47 27.13 12.41
CA GLY A 133 13.50 27.69 13.34
C GLY A 133 12.37 28.43 12.60
N MET A 134 11.17 27.86 12.59
CA MET A 134 9.97 28.57 12.15
C MET A 134 9.41 29.34 13.35
N ALA A 135 9.69 30.64 13.41
CA ALA A 135 9.02 31.56 14.32
C ALA A 135 7.58 31.77 13.84
N ILE A 136 6.60 31.13 14.51
CA ILE A 136 5.18 31.41 14.31
C ILE A 136 4.88 32.76 14.97
N SER A 137 4.80 33.82 14.15
CA SER A 137 4.31 35.13 14.58
C SER A 137 2.78 35.16 14.51
N THR A 138 2.13 34.86 15.63
CA THR A 138 0.68 35.07 15.76
C THR A 138 0.43 36.57 15.90
N LYS A 139 0.13 37.25 14.80
CA LYS A 139 -0.47 38.59 14.87
C LYS A 139 -1.88 38.42 15.42
N ARG A 140 -2.13 38.97 16.62
CA ARG A 140 -3.50 39.17 17.12
C ARG A 140 -4.21 40.09 16.14
N LEU A 141 -5.22 39.57 15.45
CA LEU A 141 -6.22 40.39 14.76
C LEU A 141 -7.04 41.07 15.86
N CYS A 142 -6.75 42.35 16.14
CA CYS A 142 -7.73 43.22 16.80
C CYS A 142 -8.84 43.45 15.78
N LEU A 143 -9.93 42.69 15.94
CA LEU A 143 -11.21 42.99 15.33
C LEU A 143 -11.71 44.26 16.04
N VAL A 144 -11.46 45.42 15.43
CA VAL A 144 -12.15 46.66 15.79
C VAL A 144 -13.43 46.66 14.96
N GLU A 145 -14.49 46.19 15.60
CA GLU A 145 -15.86 46.40 15.18
C GLU A 145 -16.19 47.86 15.51
N GLU A 146 -16.17 48.73 14.50
CA GLU A 146 -16.83 50.04 14.60
C GLU A 146 -18.11 49.95 13.77
N HIS A 147 -19.15 49.57 14.48
CA HIS A 147 -20.54 49.75 14.12
C HIS A 147 -20.90 51.18 14.56
N THR A 148 -21.31 52.06 13.64
CA THR A 148 -22.33 53.11 13.92
C THR A 148 -22.69 53.92 12.67
N VAL A 149 -23.98 53.83 12.34
CA VAL A 149 -24.93 54.81 11.74
C VAL A 149 -24.45 55.81 10.68
#